data_AF-A0A936MN68-F1
#
_entry.id   AF-A0A936MN68-F1
#
_cell.length_a   1.000
_cell.length_b   1.000
_cell.length_c   1.000
_cell.angle_alpha   90.00
_cell.angle_beta   90.00
_cell.angle_gamma   90.00
#
_symmetry.space_group_name_H-M   'P 1'
#
loop_
_entity.id
_entity.type
_entity.pdbx_description
1 polymer ?
#
loop_
_entity_poly.entity_id
_entity_poly.type
_entity_poly.pdbx_seq_one_letter_code
_entity_poly.pdbx_strand_id
1 'polypeptide(L)'
;MLLLDDWDELSASPDEEETALAMSLGAAALDSIDATLLKHARHQWQKAARVVLDAVEAGGFPLSDETRVRVHVRRLIVLAESGALESKGNLRKPRSSEVRLSEHGVAT
;
A
#
# COMPACT_ATOMS: atom_id res chain seq x y z
N MET A 1 -11.91 0.46 13.31
CA MET A 1 -11.95 1.42 12.20
C MET A 1 -10.84 0.98 11.25
N LEU A 2 -11.17 0.44 10.08
CA LEU A 2 -10.31 -0.55 9.38
C LEU A 2 -9.31 0.03 8.38
N LEU A 3 -9.25 1.34 8.28
CA LEU A 3 -8.38 2.21 7.49
C LEU A 3 -8.85 3.61 7.91
N LEU A 4 -7.98 4.62 7.87
CA LEU A 4 -8.30 6.05 7.95
C LEU A 4 -9.77 6.33 7.64
N ASP A 5 -10.54 6.97 8.53
CA ASP A 5 -11.98 7.23 8.29
C ASP A 5 -12.16 7.81 6.87
N ASP A 6 -13.33 7.65 6.25
CA ASP A 6 -13.55 7.90 4.81
C ASP A 6 -13.05 9.27 4.28
N TRP A 7 -12.70 10.19 5.17
CA TRP A 7 -12.20 11.54 4.93
C TRP A 7 -10.71 11.76 5.21
N ASP A 8 -10.07 10.89 5.99
CA ASP A 8 -8.71 11.10 6.48
C ASP A 8 -7.67 10.79 5.39
N GLU A 9 -6.90 11.83 5.07
CA GLU A 9 -5.78 11.74 4.14
C GLU A 9 -4.51 11.35 4.90
N LEU A 10 -3.81 10.33 4.41
CA LEU A 10 -2.47 10.01 4.89
C LEU A 10 -1.55 11.23 4.72
N SER A 11 -0.79 11.55 5.76
CA SER A 11 0.22 12.62 5.71
C SER A 11 1.22 12.38 4.58
N ALA A 12 1.70 13.48 3.97
CA ALA A 12 2.67 13.41 2.87
C ALA A 12 3.96 12.67 3.29
N SER A 13 4.42 12.86 4.53
CA SER A 13 5.60 12.21 5.11
C SER A 13 5.23 11.20 6.20
N PRO A 14 6.02 10.11 6.38
CA PRO A 14 5.83 9.18 7.49
C PRO A 14 5.97 9.88 8.84
N ASP A 15 5.17 9.44 9.80
CA ASP A 15 5.37 9.78 11.21
C ASP A 15 6.53 8.97 11.83
N GLU A 16 6.82 9.22 13.12
CA GLU A 16 7.90 8.55 13.84
C GLU A 16 7.64 7.03 13.99
N GLU A 17 6.39 6.63 14.21
CA GLU A 17 6.02 5.22 14.37
C GLU A 17 6.14 4.45 13.06
N GLU A 18 5.69 5.03 11.95
CA GLU A 18 5.83 4.48 10.61
C GLU A 18 7.30 4.32 10.25
N THR A 19 8.11 5.34 10.56
CA THR A 19 9.56 5.32 10.30
C THR A 19 10.24 4.24 11.13
N ALA A 20 9.95 4.16 12.43
CA ALA A 20 10.50 3.15 13.33
C ALA A 20 10.10 1.73 12.90
N LEU A 21 8.83 1.53 12.52
CA LEU A 21 8.34 0.25 12.02
C LEU A 21 9.06 -0.14 10.72
N ALA A 22 9.13 0.75 9.74
CA ALA A 22 9.82 0.50 8.47
C ALA A 22 11.31 0.15 8.69
N MET A 23 11.98 0.86 9.59
CA MET A 23 13.36 0.56 9.97
C MET A 23 13.50 -0.82 10.64
N SER A 24 12.60 -1.17 11.54
CA SER A 24 12.62 -2.49 12.22
C SER A 24 12.34 -3.66 11.27
N LEU A 25 11.50 -3.44 10.25
CA LEU A 25 11.20 -4.42 9.21
C LEU A 25 12.42 -4.66 8.33
N GLY A 26 13.12 -3.59 7.97
CA GLY A 26 14.25 -3.64 7.06
C GLY A 26 13.84 -3.91 5.60
N ALA A 27 14.80 -3.81 4.69
CA ALA A 27 14.53 -3.85 3.25
C ALA A 27 13.81 -5.14 2.80
N ALA A 28 14.28 -6.31 3.25
CA ALA A 28 13.72 -7.59 2.83
C ALA A 28 12.23 -7.75 3.20
N ALA A 29 11.81 -7.24 4.36
CA ALA A 29 10.41 -7.29 4.74
C ALA A 29 9.56 -6.27 3.96
N LEU A 30 10.12 -5.10 3.64
CA LEU A 30 9.46 -4.12 2.77
C LEU A 30 9.27 -4.66 1.34
N ASP A 31 10.27 -5.37 0.81
CA ASP A 31 10.16 -6.05 -0.49
C ASP A 31 9.10 -7.14 -0.47
N SER A 32 8.95 -7.85 0.67
CA SER A 32 7.87 -8.82 0.85
C SER A 32 6.49 -8.16 0.89
N ILE A 33 6.37 -6.95 1.47
CA ILE A 33 5.12 -6.17 1.43
C ILE A 33 4.80 -5.80 -0.02
N ASP A 34 5.79 -5.30 -0.76
CA ASP A 34 5.62 -4.92 -2.17
C ASP A 34 5.18 -6.10 -3.03
N ALA A 35 5.84 -7.25 -2.90
CA ALA A 35 5.48 -8.48 -3.59
C ALA A 35 4.04 -8.92 -3.27
N THR A 36 3.61 -8.75 -2.01
CA THR A 36 2.25 -9.08 -1.58
C THR A 36 1.24 -8.11 -2.19
N LEU A 37 1.51 -6.80 -2.19
CA LEU A 37 0.65 -5.80 -2.85
C LEU A 37 0.48 -6.11 -4.34
N LEU A 38 1.58 -6.41 -5.04
CA LEU A 38 1.55 -6.77 -6.46
C LEU A 38 0.77 -8.07 -6.71
N LYS A 39 0.91 -9.08 -5.85
CA LYS A 39 0.16 -10.34 -5.93
C LYS A 39 -1.36 -10.13 -5.79
N HIS A 40 -1.78 -9.13 -5.02
CA HIS A 40 -3.20 -8.83 -4.79
C HIS A 40 -3.77 -7.82 -5.78
N ALA A 41 -2.94 -7.01 -6.42
CA ALA A 41 -3.35 -6.18 -7.55
C ALA A 41 -3.78 -7.02 -8.77
N ARG A 42 -4.56 -6.41 -9.66
CA ARG A 42 -5.06 -7.00 -10.91
C ARG A 42 -4.90 -6.02 -12.05
N HIS A 43 -5.00 -6.48 -13.30
CA HIS A 43 -5.02 -5.59 -14.48
C HIS A 43 -6.31 -4.76 -14.60
N GLN A 44 -7.37 -5.16 -13.90
CA GLN A 44 -8.59 -4.35 -13.73
C GLN A 44 -8.40 -3.38 -12.56
N TRP A 45 -9.00 -2.20 -12.67
CA TRP A 45 -9.00 -1.22 -11.57
C TRP A 45 -9.64 -1.81 -10.31
N GLN A 46 -8.91 -1.73 -9.19
CA GLN A 46 -9.38 -2.14 -7.87
C GLN A 46 -9.22 -0.98 -6.88
N LYS A 47 -10.11 -0.93 -5.88
CA LYS A 47 -9.95 0.04 -4.78
C LYS A 47 -8.59 -0.17 -4.10
N ALA A 48 -7.82 0.91 -3.94
CA ALA A 48 -6.50 0.84 -3.30
C ALA A 48 -6.60 0.30 -1.86
N ALA A 49 -7.64 0.71 -1.12
CA ALA A 49 -7.96 0.16 0.20
C ALA A 49 -8.13 -1.37 0.17
N ARG A 50 -8.79 -1.92 -0.84
CA ARG A 50 -9.00 -3.37 -0.96
C ARG A 50 -7.67 -4.11 -1.12
N VAL A 51 -6.80 -3.62 -2.00
CA VAL A 51 -5.48 -4.21 -2.24
C VAL A 51 -4.62 -4.16 -0.97
N VAL A 52 -4.63 -3.02 -0.26
CA VAL A 52 -3.88 -2.85 0.99
C VAL A 52 -4.38 -3.83 2.07
N LEU A 53 -5.69 -3.93 2.28
CA LEU A 53 -6.24 -4.83 3.30
C LEU A 53 -5.93 -6.29 3.00
N ASP A 54 -6.15 -6.71 1.74
CA ASP A 54 -5.86 -8.09 1.34
C ASP A 54 -4.37 -8.42 1.53
N ALA A 55 -3.46 -7.45 1.30
CA ALA A 55 -2.04 -7.63 1.53
C ALA A 55 -1.65 -7.68 3.02
N VAL A 56 -2.25 -6.83 3.86
CA VAL A 56 -2.02 -6.84 5.32
C VAL A 56 -2.49 -8.16 5.93
N GLU A 57 -3.69 -8.63 5.54
CA GLU A 57 -4.24 -9.91 5.97
C GLU A 57 -3.37 -11.09 5.50
N ALA A 58 -2.91 -11.07 4.23
CA ALA A 58 -2.03 -12.09 3.69
C ALA A 58 -0.66 -12.13 4.40
N GLY A 59 -0.19 -11.00 4.93
CA GLY A 59 0.99 -10.90 5.79
C GLY A 59 0.76 -11.44 7.21
N GLY A 60 -0.46 -11.82 7.57
CA GLY A 60 -0.80 -12.34 8.90
C GLY A 60 -0.91 -11.25 9.97
N PHE A 61 -1.10 -9.99 9.57
CA PHE A 61 -1.14 -8.87 10.49
C PHE A 61 -2.57 -8.42 10.81
N PRO A 62 -2.83 -7.95 12.05
CA PRO A 62 -4.15 -7.46 12.40
C PRO A 62 -4.42 -6.13 11.69
N LEU A 63 -5.60 -6.02 11.06
CA LEU A 63 -6.03 -4.79 10.40
C LEU A 63 -6.30 -3.62 11.37
N SER A 64 -6.29 -3.88 12.69
CA SER A 64 -6.34 -2.85 13.73
C SER A 64 -4.99 -2.18 14.01
N ASP A 65 -3.89 -2.71 13.46
CA ASP A 65 -2.57 -2.07 13.51
C ASP A 65 -2.50 -0.98 12.43
N GLU A 66 -2.96 0.21 12.78
CA GLU A 66 -3.06 1.34 11.85
C GLU A 66 -1.69 1.74 11.29
N THR A 67 -0.65 1.76 12.12
CA THR A 67 0.72 2.11 11.69
C THR A 67 1.20 1.17 10.60
N ARG A 68 0.94 -0.13 10.73
CA ARG A 68 1.27 -1.10 9.70
C ARG A 68 0.44 -0.93 8.43
N VAL A 69 -0.85 -0.64 8.56
CA VAL A 69 -1.71 -0.32 7.41
C VAL A 69 -1.16 0.91 6.68
N ARG A 70 -0.78 1.98 7.39
CA ARG A 70 -0.17 3.18 6.79
C ARG A 70 1.13 2.86 6.06
N VAL A 71 2.00 2.01 6.62
CA VAL A 71 3.21 1.52 5.93
C VAL A 71 2.85 0.80 4.62
N HIS A 72 1.82 -0.05 4.59
CA HIS A 72 1.39 -0.72 3.35
C HIS A 72 0.85 0.28 2.30
N VAL A 73 0.10 1.31 2.73
CA VAL A 73 -0.34 2.38 1.83
C VAL A 73 0.87 3.12 1.24
N ARG A 74 1.90 3.43 2.03
CA ARG A 74 3.12 4.06 1.53
C ARG A 74 3.86 3.17 0.52
N ARG A 75 3.94 1.87 0.78
CA ARG A 75 4.51 0.91 -0.17
C ARG A 75 3.73 0.84 -1.48
N LEU A 76 2.39 0.89 -1.41
CA LEU A 76 1.54 0.99 -2.61
C LEU A 76 1.83 2.26 -3.42
N ILE A 77 2.05 3.40 -2.75
CA ILE A 77 2.42 4.66 -3.39
C ILE A 77 3.77 4.52 -4.11
N VAL A 78 4.78 3.96 -3.44
CA VAL A 78 6.11 3.71 -4.05
C VAL A 78 5.99 2.83 -5.30
N LEU A 79 5.15 1.78 -5.27
CA LEU A 79 4.90 0.93 -6.43
C LEU A 79 4.23 1.67 -7.58
N ALA A 80 3.32 2.61 -7.29
CA ALA A 80 2.72 3.45 -8.31
C ALA A 80 3.72 4.46 -8.91
N GLU A 81 4.54 5.10 -8.05
CA GLU A 81 5.57 6.05 -8.45
C GLU A 81 6.68 5.39 -9.31
N SER A 82 7.00 4.13 -9.02
CA SER A 82 7.94 3.32 -9.82
C SER A 82 7.37 2.79 -11.14
N GLY A 83 6.06 2.92 -11.37
CA GLY A 83 5.38 2.42 -12.56
C GLY A 83 5.02 0.93 -12.55
N ALA A 84 5.23 0.23 -11.43
CA ALA A 84 4.76 -1.16 -11.26
C ALA A 84 3.23 -1.24 -11.17
N LEU A 85 2.60 -0.19 -10.62
CA LEU A 85 1.16 0.01 -10.60
C LEU A 85 0.79 1.29 -11.35
N GLU A 86 -0.37 1.27 -12.01
CA GLU A 86 -1.06 2.50 -12.39
C GLU A 86 -2.03 2.89 -11.28
N SER A 87 -2.26 4.20 -11.10
CA SER A 87 -3.17 4.71 -10.07
C SER A 87 -4.14 5.77 -10.60
N LYS A 88 -5.34 5.80 -10.02
CA LYS A 88 -6.35 6.88 -10.19
C LYS A 88 -6.72 7.45 -8.82
N GLY A 89 -6.75 8.78 -8.73
CA GLY A 89 -7.08 9.50 -7.50
C GLY A 89 -5.85 9.84 -6.66
N ASN A 90 -6.07 10.18 -5.39
CA ASN A 90 -5.01 10.45 -4.41
C ASN A 90 -4.81 9.20 -3.55
N LEU A 91 -3.73 8.44 -3.76
CA LEU A 91 -3.46 7.20 -3.01
C LEU A 91 -3.29 7.41 -1.49
N ARG A 92 -3.09 8.65 -1.04
CA ARG A 92 -3.16 9.00 0.39
C ARG A 92 -4.60 8.93 0.94
N LYS A 93 -5.61 8.79 0.07
CA LYS A 93 -7.02 8.46 0.38
C LYS A 93 -7.38 7.11 -0.28
N PRO A 94 -6.91 5.98 0.27
CA PRO A 94 -6.97 4.67 -0.41
C PRO A 94 -8.40 4.17 -0.66
N ARG A 95 -9.41 4.62 0.09
CA ARG A 95 -10.82 4.25 -0.15
C ARG A 95 -11.43 4.91 -1.38
N SER A 96 -10.97 6.12 -1.72
CA SER A 96 -11.45 6.89 -2.86
C SER A 96 -10.59 6.71 -4.12
N SER A 97 -9.51 5.93 -4.01
CA SER A 97 -8.53 5.75 -5.07
C SER A 97 -8.49 4.31 -5.57
N GLU A 98 -7.96 4.15 -6.77
CA GLU A 98 -7.89 2.87 -7.46
C GLU A 98 -6.50 2.61 -8.00
N VAL A 99 -6.12 1.33 -8.04
CA VAL A 99 -4.85 0.85 -8.63
C VAL A 99 -5.12 -0.31 -9.57
N ARG A 100 -4.18 -0.54 -10.50
CA ARG A 100 -4.08 -1.76 -11.28
C ARG A 100 -2.62 -2.08 -11.58
N LEU A 101 -2.33 -3.33 -11.92
CA LEU A 101 -1.04 -3.71 -12.49
C LEU A 101 -0.80 -2.93 -13.78
N SER A 102 0.38 -2.33 -13.89
CA SER A 102 0.82 -1.66 -15.11
C SER A 102 0.97 -2.68 -16.24
N GLU A 103 0.50 -2.33 -17.45
CA GLU A 103 0.70 -3.17 -18.64
C GLU A 103 2.18 -3.26 -19.07
N HIS A 104 3.04 -2.41 -18.49
CA HIS A 104 4.44 -2.25 -18.87
C HIS A 104 5.46 -2.71 -17.79
N GLY A 105 5.05 -3.36 -16.70
CA GLY A 105 5.99 -3.91 -15.70
C GLY A 105 6.43 -5.32 -16.11
N VAL A 106 7.69 -5.63 -16.43
CA VAL A 106 8.98 -5.16 -15.92
C VAL A 106 9.95 -5.03 -17.11
N ALA A 107 10.63 -3.88 -17.27
CA ALA A 107 11.85 -3.84 -18.07
C ALA A 107 12.89 -4.73 -17.35
N THR A 108 13.22 -5.85 -17.99
CA THR A 108 14.12 -6.90 -17.51
C THR A 108 15.53 -6.40 -17.30
#